data_AF-A0A3N6QDJ8-F1
#
_entry.id   AF-A0A3N6QDJ8-F1
#
_cell.length_a   1.000
_cell.length_b   1.000
_cell.length_c   1.000
_cell.angle_alpha   90.00
_cell.angle_beta   90.00
_cell.angle_gamma   90.00
#
_symmetry.space_group_name_H-M   'P 1'
#
loop_
_entity.id
_entity.type
_entity.pdbx_description
1 polymer ?
#
loop_
_entity_poly.entity_id
_entity_poly.type
_entity_poly.pdbx_seq_one_letter_code
_entity_poly.pdbx_strand_id
1 'polypeptide(L)'
;MAEESITTTTLATSENQPSSGLTPPQESNSTHQVLATETETLEQATETNPPETAVTAAAQPEVTPEEHHPPKVTETQTASTEKKETSQKEEASEEDRRIPQNLGSFKEESSKLSDLSHSEKKSLDELKHLVRDALDNHQFGSVPKPEDGSNAPEEVTIWGVPLLKDDRSDVVLLKFLRARDFKVKDSLAMLKNTVKWRREFKIDELVDEDLVDDLDKVVFMHGHDREGHPVCYNVYGEFQNKELYNKTFSDEEKRKHFLRTRIQFLERSIRKLDFSSGGVSTIFQINDMKNSPGLGKKELRSATKQAVQLLQDNYPEFVFKQAFINVPWWYLVFYTLIGPFMTPRSKSKLVFAGPSRSAETLFKYISPEQVPVQYGGLSVDPCDCNPDFSLEDPASEVIVKPGTKQTVEIIIYEKCEIVWEIRVIGWEVRYKAEFVPEEKDAYTVVVQKPRKMKPFDEPVLTQSFKVNELGKVLLTVDNPTSKKKKLVYRFNVKPL
;
A
#
# COMPACT_ATOMS: atom_id res chain seq x y z
N MET A 1 -18.20 -56.62 -15.00
CA MET A 1 -17.20 -57.04 -16.00
C MET A 1 -16.29 -55.84 -16.20
N ALA A 2 -15.39 -55.60 -15.25
CA ALA A 2 -14.06 -56.22 -15.08
C ALA A 2 -13.01 -55.28 -15.72
N GLU A 3 -11.87 -54.92 -15.17
CA GLU A 3 -11.11 -55.17 -13.92
C GLU A 3 -9.99 -54.09 -13.96
N GLU A 4 -9.74 -53.32 -12.90
CA GLU A 4 -8.62 -53.44 -11.95
C GLU A 4 -7.21 -53.77 -12.52
N SER A 5 -6.23 -52.90 -12.21
CA SER A 5 -4.88 -53.18 -11.64
C SER A 5 -4.07 -51.88 -11.75
N ILE A 6 -3.79 -51.08 -10.72
CA ILE A 6 -2.91 -51.26 -9.54
C ILE A 6 -1.59 -51.96 -9.88
N THR A 7 -0.49 -51.22 -9.78
CA THR A 7 0.83 -51.79 -9.44
C THR A 7 1.56 -50.81 -8.53
N THR A 8 1.65 -51.21 -7.27
CA THR A 8 2.51 -50.69 -6.21
C THR A 8 3.94 -51.21 -6.44
N THR A 9 4.96 -50.40 -6.21
CA THR A 9 6.30 -50.90 -5.85
C THR A 9 6.93 -49.99 -4.80
N THR A 10 7.59 -50.67 -3.88
CA THR A 10 7.86 -50.30 -2.49
C THR A 10 9.30 -49.80 -2.31
N LEU A 11 9.46 -48.95 -1.30
CA LEU A 11 10.66 -48.51 -0.54
C LEU A 11 12.01 -49.22 -0.77
N ALA A 12 13.06 -48.39 -0.78
CA ALA A 12 14.32 -48.68 -0.07
C ALA A 12 14.99 -47.39 0.43
N THR A 13 15.22 -47.37 1.73
CA THR A 13 15.98 -46.45 2.57
C THR A 13 17.49 -46.47 2.30
N SER A 14 18.18 -45.34 2.52
CA SER A 14 19.60 -45.34 2.91
C SER A 14 19.92 -44.10 3.75
N GLU A 15 20.21 -44.35 5.02
CA GLU A 15 20.93 -43.49 5.95
C GLU A 15 22.37 -43.26 5.46
N ASN A 16 22.94 -42.07 5.70
CA ASN A 16 24.16 -41.93 6.52
C ASN A 16 24.61 -40.46 6.67
N GLN A 17 24.73 -40.06 7.94
CA GLN A 17 25.61 -39.03 8.49
C GLN A 17 26.79 -39.76 9.18
N PRO A 18 27.98 -39.17 9.36
CA PRO A 18 28.29 -38.40 10.59
C PRO A 18 29.24 -37.18 10.33
N SER A 19 29.08 -36.01 10.96
CA SER A 19 29.42 -35.54 12.32
C SER A 19 30.89 -35.08 12.57
N SER A 20 31.00 -34.07 13.46
CA SER A 20 32.17 -33.39 14.07
C SER A 20 32.59 -32.03 13.44
N GLY A 21 32.77 -30.91 14.16
CA GLY A 21 32.59 -30.51 15.57
C GLY A 21 33.07 -29.04 15.80
N LEU A 22 32.48 -28.34 16.79
CA LEU A 22 33.07 -27.40 17.80
C LEU A 22 34.15 -26.37 17.32
N THR A 23 34.17 -25.03 17.55
CA THR A 23 33.69 -24.06 18.57
C THR A 23 34.09 -22.62 18.05
N PRO A 24 33.53 -21.48 18.54
CA PRO A 24 33.79 -20.12 18.00
C PRO A 24 34.79 -19.27 18.83
N PRO A 25 35.21 -18.08 18.34
CA PRO A 25 35.67 -16.98 19.20
C PRO A 25 34.81 -15.71 19.00
N GLN A 26 34.19 -15.18 20.05
CA GLN A 26 34.70 -14.17 21.00
C GLN A 26 34.75 -12.72 20.48
N GLU A 27 33.96 -11.89 21.15
CA GLU A 27 34.02 -10.44 21.22
C GLU A 27 35.39 -9.96 21.72
N SER A 28 35.86 -8.82 21.21
CA SER A 28 36.86 -7.99 21.89
C SER A 28 36.50 -6.52 21.81
N ASN A 29 36.04 -5.99 22.95
CA ASN A 29 36.14 -4.59 23.31
C ASN A 29 37.63 -4.22 23.48
N SER A 30 38.06 -3.09 22.92
CA SER A 30 39.19 -2.34 23.49
C SER A 30 39.05 -0.85 23.21
N THR A 31 38.57 -0.13 24.23
CA THR A 31 38.91 1.26 24.51
C THR A 31 40.41 1.35 24.77
N HIS A 32 41.14 2.25 24.11
CA HIS A 32 42.16 3.07 24.77
C HIS A 32 42.47 4.31 23.93
N GLN A 33 42.85 5.32 24.69
CA GLN A 33 42.69 6.73 24.46
C GLN A 33 44.08 7.37 24.66
N VAL A 34 44.33 8.46 23.92
CA VAL A 34 45.26 9.56 24.20
C VAL A 34 46.78 9.35 24.01
N LEU A 35 47.36 10.15 23.10
CA LEU A 35 48.33 11.25 23.28
C LEU A 35 49.18 11.34 22.00
N ALA A 36 48.94 12.34 21.14
CA ALA A 36 49.48 13.70 21.23
C ALA A 36 50.96 13.78 20.87
N THR A 37 51.23 14.43 19.73
CA THR A 37 52.41 15.27 19.58
C THR A 37 52.04 16.43 18.66
N GLU A 38 51.95 17.61 19.30
CA GLU A 38 52.13 18.97 18.76
C GLU A 38 53.46 19.04 17.97
N THR A 39 53.82 20.00 17.13
CA THR A 39 53.43 21.40 16.87
C THR A 39 54.26 21.81 15.64
N GLU A 40 53.79 22.78 14.85
CA GLU A 40 54.50 24.02 14.44
C GLU A 40 53.66 24.72 13.36
N THR A 41 52.89 25.74 13.76
CA THR A 41 53.15 27.19 13.60
C THR A 41 53.06 27.66 12.15
N LEU A 42 51.94 28.30 11.77
CA LEU A 42 51.66 29.76 11.82
C LEU A 42 52.21 30.48 10.58
N GLU A 43 51.32 31.02 9.73
CA GLU A 43 51.22 32.47 9.53
C GLU A 43 50.00 32.90 8.66
N GLN A 44 49.39 33.97 9.15
CA GLN A 44 48.41 34.92 8.58
C GLN A 44 48.97 35.64 7.32
N ALA A 45 48.28 36.38 6.44
CA ALA A 45 46.93 36.92 6.35
C ALA A 45 46.70 37.59 4.96
N THR A 46 45.42 37.90 4.69
CA THR A 46 44.86 39.09 3.99
C THR A 46 45.00 39.33 2.48
N GLU A 47 43.81 39.40 1.85
CA GLU A 47 43.27 40.39 0.89
C GLU A 47 44.10 40.85 -0.33
N THR A 48 43.50 40.73 -1.53
CA THR A 48 43.22 41.86 -2.44
C THR A 48 42.48 41.39 -3.72
N ASN A 49 41.51 42.20 -4.16
CA ASN A 49 40.90 42.28 -5.49
C ASN A 49 41.20 43.71 -6.02
N PRO A 50 40.93 44.12 -7.29
CA PRO A 50 40.72 43.46 -8.59
C PRO A 50 41.63 44.13 -9.70
N PRO A 51 41.36 44.19 -11.04
CA PRO A 51 40.17 44.82 -11.68
C PRO A 51 39.63 44.16 -12.97
N GLU A 52 38.50 44.71 -13.43
CA GLU A 52 37.73 44.43 -14.65
C GLU A 52 38.47 44.69 -15.98
N THR A 53 38.00 44.04 -17.06
CA THR A 53 37.92 44.69 -18.38
C THR A 53 36.71 44.18 -19.16
N ALA A 54 35.86 45.12 -19.57
CA ALA A 54 34.69 44.94 -20.41
C ALA A 54 35.01 45.22 -21.88
N VAL A 55 34.37 44.51 -22.82
CA VAL A 55 34.00 45.03 -24.15
C VAL A 55 32.63 44.46 -24.60
N THR A 56 31.73 45.41 -24.83
CA THR A 56 30.38 45.48 -25.45
C THR A 56 30.39 45.17 -26.97
N ALA A 57 29.32 45.00 -27.78
CA ALA A 57 27.86 45.03 -27.71
C ALA A 57 27.25 44.62 -29.09
N ALA A 58 25.90 44.50 -29.13
CA ALA A 58 24.92 44.60 -30.24
C ALA A 58 24.31 43.27 -30.77
N ALA A 59 23.00 43.08 -30.98
CA ALA A 59 21.77 43.87 -30.77
C ALA A 59 20.52 42.93 -30.84
N GLN A 60 19.40 43.37 -30.24
CA GLN A 60 18.05 42.80 -30.03
C GLN A 60 17.13 42.77 -31.31
N PRO A 61 15.84 42.29 -31.33
CA PRO A 61 14.84 42.21 -30.22
C PRO A 61 13.78 41.06 -30.13
N GLU A 62 13.17 41.01 -28.93
CA GLU A 62 11.79 40.65 -28.49
C GLU A 62 11.10 39.32 -28.86
N VAL A 63 10.55 38.59 -27.86
CA VAL A 63 9.13 38.64 -27.38
C VAL A 63 8.98 37.89 -26.04
N THR A 64 8.27 38.49 -25.07
CA THR A 64 7.91 38.01 -23.71
C THR A 64 6.82 36.92 -23.70
N PRO A 65 6.69 36.11 -22.62
CA PRO A 65 5.51 36.30 -21.76
C PRO A 65 5.75 36.18 -20.24
N GLU A 66 4.83 36.82 -19.50
CA GLU A 66 4.84 37.24 -18.10
C GLU A 66 4.93 36.14 -17.03
N GLU A 67 5.72 36.41 -15.98
CA GLU A 67 5.66 35.75 -14.67
C GLU A 67 4.60 36.43 -13.76
N HIS A 68 3.87 35.65 -12.98
CA HIS A 68 3.05 36.15 -11.87
C HIS A 68 3.51 35.55 -10.54
N HIS A 69 3.92 36.46 -9.64
CA HIS A 69 4.35 36.18 -8.28
C HIS A 69 3.18 35.72 -7.37
N PRO A 70 3.43 34.79 -6.41
CA PRO A 70 2.51 34.55 -5.31
C PRO A 70 2.68 35.59 -4.19
N PRO A 71 1.62 35.92 -3.43
CA PRO A 71 1.67 36.97 -2.41
C PRO A 71 2.44 36.54 -1.15
N LYS A 72 3.17 37.53 -0.62
CA LYS A 72 3.96 37.54 0.60
C LYS A 72 3.03 37.58 1.83
N VAL A 73 3.14 36.60 2.73
CA VAL A 73 2.50 36.66 4.05
C VAL A 73 3.56 37.02 5.09
N THR A 74 3.33 38.14 5.75
CA THR A 74 4.17 38.74 6.78
C THR A 74 3.96 38.05 8.12
N GLU A 75 5.05 37.68 8.79
CA GLU A 75 5.09 37.28 10.19
C GLU A 75 4.83 38.49 11.11
N THR A 76 3.92 38.33 12.09
CA THR A 76 3.91 39.15 13.30
C THR A 76 3.75 38.24 14.51
N GLN A 77 4.49 38.61 15.55
CA GLN A 77 4.90 37.83 16.72
C GLN A 77 3.80 37.56 17.76
N THR A 78 4.11 36.53 18.55
CA THR A 78 3.52 35.99 19.78
C THR A 78 3.10 37.00 20.86
N ALA A 79 1.99 36.69 21.54
CA ALA A 79 1.80 36.96 22.96
C ALA A 79 0.99 35.81 23.62
N SER A 80 1.47 35.43 24.81
CA SER A 80 1.15 34.29 25.66
C SER A 80 -0.19 34.36 26.42
N THR A 81 -0.88 33.23 26.61
CA THR A 81 -1.59 32.90 27.87
C THR A 81 -1.92 31.41 28.02
N GLU A 82 -2.04 30.99 29.28
CA GLU A 82 -2.02 29.65 29.85
C GLU A 82 -3.27 28.77 29.62
N LYS A 83 -3.03 27.44 29.73
CA LYS A 83 -3.92 26.34 30.18
C LYS A 83 -5.38 26.30 29.69
N LYS A 84 -5.66 25.34 28.79
CA LYS A 84 -6.92 24.57 28.78
C LYS A 84 -6.74 23.20 28.09
N GLU A 85 -6.28 22.21 28.86
CA GLU A 85 -6.38 20.79 28.49
C GLU A 85 -7.84 20.32 28.64
N THR A 86 -8.72 20.70 27.72
CA THR A 86 -10.02 20.00 27.57
C THR A 86 -10.67 20.12 26.19
N SER A 87 -10.16 20.95 25.26
CA SER A 87 -10.83 21.23 23.98
C SER A 87 -10.38 20.40 22.77
N GLN A 88 -9.26 19.66 22.85
CA GLN A 88 -8.72 18.93 21.67
C GLN A 88 -9.58 17.75 21.18
N LYS A 89 -10.53 17.26 21.99
CA LYS A 89 -11.31 16.05 21.67
C LYS A 89 -12.59 16.31 20.87
N GLU A 90 -13.09 17.55 20.90
CA GLU A 90 -14.26 17.98 20.13
C GLU A 90 -13.84 18.53 18.76
N GLU A 91 -12.74 19.29 18.68
CA GLU A 91 -12.18 19.83 17.43
C GLU A 91 -11.81 18.72 16.43
N ALA A 92 -11.15 17.65 16.87
CA ALA A 92 -10.79 16.52 16.01
C ALA A 92 -12.02 15.83 15.37
N SER A 93 -13.20 15.89 16.01
CA SER A 93 -14.44 15.33 15.44
C SER A 93 -15.18 16.26 14.48
N GLU A 94 -15.00 17.58 14.57
CA GLU A 94 -15.50 18.52 13.57
C GLU A 94 -14.60 18.56 12.34
N GLU A 95 -13.29 18.45 12.51
CA GLU A 95 -12.32 18.39 11.41
C GLU A 95 -12.53 17.17 10.50
N ASP A 96 -12.81 15.99 11.08
CA ASP A 96 -13.12 14.77 10.32
C ASP A 96 -14.46 14.83 9.56
N ARG A 97 -15.37 15.76 9.92
CA ARG A 97 -16.63 16.01 9.19
C ARG A 97 -16.45 16.88 7.96
N ARG A 98 -15.37 17.67 7.87
CA ARG A 98 -15.07 18.54 6.72
C ARG A 98 -14.41 17.79 5.54
N ILE A 99 -14.02 16.54 5.75
CA ILE A 99 -13.45 15.68 4.69
C ILE A 99 -14.58 15.28 3.74
N PRO A 100 -14.48 15.58 2.43
CA PRO A 100 -15.45 15.15 1.44
C PRO A 100 -15.56 13.61 1.48
N GLN A 101 -16.70 13.12 1.94
CA GLN A 101 -17.03 11.71 1.86
C GLN A 101 -17.51 11.46 0.42
N ASN A 102 -16.62 10.92 -0.43
CA ASN A 102 -17.04 10.42 -1.73
C ASN A 102 -18.00 9.24 -1.49
N LEU A 103 -19.29 9.48 -1.71
CA LEU A 103 -20.39 8.50 -1.69
C LEU A 103 -20.84 8.11 -3.11
N GLY A 104 -20.11 8.51 -4.14
CA GLY A 104 -20.35 8.06 -5.51
C GLY A 104 -19.89 6.61 -5.68
N SER A 105 -20.78 5.71 -6.10
CA SER A 105 -20.40 4.36 -6.49
C SER A 105 -19.61 4.41 -7.79
N PHE A 106 -18.28 4.37 -7.70
CA PHE A 106 -17.47 4.00 -8.85
C PHE A 106 -17.71 2.53 -9.14
N LYS A 107 -18.26 2.23 -10.32
CA LYS A 107 -18.29 0.87 -10.85
C LYS A 107 -17.01 0.69 -11.66
N GLU A 108 -16.14 -0.21 -11.23
CA GLU A 108 -14.96 -0.58 -12.01
C GLU A 108 -15.38 -1.08 -13.39
N GLU A 109 -14.59 -0.73 -14.39
CA GLU A 109 -14.80 -1.21 -15.74
C GLU A 109 -14.40 -2.69 -15.81
N SER A 110 -15.41 -3.54 -16.04
CA SER A 110 -15.29 -5.00 -16.00
C SER A 110 -14.09 -5.51 -16.81
N SER A 111 -13.29 -6.39 -16.23
CA SER A 111 -12.21 -7.11 -16.93
C SER A 111 -12.75 -8.23 -17.83
N LYS A 112 -14.07 -8.47 -17.85
CA LYS A 112 -14.70 -9.49 -18.70
C LYS A 112 -14.97 -8.94 -20.09
N LEU A 113 -14.52 -9.67 -21.12
CA LEU A 113 -14.73 -9.30 -22.52
C LEU A 113 -16.22 -9.34 -22.91
N SER A 114 -17.02 -10.17 -22.22
CA SER A 114 -18.47 -10.24 -22.41
C SER A 114 -19.17 -8.91 -22.15
N ASP A 115 -18.65 -8.13 -21.22
CA ASP A 115 -19.30 -6.93 -20.67
C ASP A 115 -19.03 -5.68 -21.50
N LEU A 116 -18.12 -5.76 -22.47
CA LEU A 116 -17.82 -4.68 -23.40
C LEU A 116 -19.01 -4.41 -24.33
N SER A 117 -19.31 -3.14 -24.53
CA SER A 117 -20.24 -2.66 -25.55
C SER A 117 -19.74 -3.00 -26.96
N HIS A 118 -20.64 -2.93 -27.95
CA HIS A 118 -20.28 -3.21 -29.34
C HIS A 118 -19.18 -2.27 -29.87
N SER A 119 -19.21 -0.98 -29.48
CA SER A 119 -18.17 -0.01 -29.85
C SER A 119 -16.82 -0.33 -29.21
N GLU A 120 -16.80 -0.74 -27.95
CA GLU A 120 -15.54 -1.07 -27.25
C GLU A 120 -14.90 -2.34 -27.82
N LYS A 121 -15.71 -3.36 -28.15
CA LYS A 121 -15.25 -4.57 -28.87
C LYS A 121 -14.64 -4.21 -30.21
N LYS A 122 -15.30 -3.35 -30.98
CA LYS A 122 -14.77 -2.87 -32.27
C LYS A 122 -13.43 -2.14 -32.10
N SER A 123 -13.30 -1.26 -31.11
CA SER A 123 -12.04 -0.56 -30.83
C SER A 123 -10.93 -1.53 -30.40
N LEU A 124 -11.26 -2.57 -29.64
CA LEU A 124 -10.32 -3.63 -29.28
C LEU A 124 -9.83 -4.41 -30.49
N ASP A 125 -10.75 -4.84 -31.36
CA ASP A 125 -10.41 -5.55 -32.59
C ASP A 125 -9.54 -4.68 -33.53
N GLU A 126 -9.90 -3.40 -33.69
CA GLU A 126 -9.11 -2.44 -34.48
C GLU A 126 -7.70 -2.25 -33.88
N LEU A 127 -7.57 -2.13 -32.57
CA LEU A 127 -6.27 -2.03 -31.91
C LEU A 127 -5.46 -3.32 -32.10
N LYS A 128 -6.07 -4.51 -31.98
CA LYS A 128 -5.41 -5.80 -32.22
C LYS A 128 -4.86 -5.89 -33.64
N HIS A 129 -5.61 -5.42 -34.63
CA HIS A 129 -5.13 -5.34 -36.01
C HIS A 129 -3.92 -4.41 -36.14
N LEU A 130 -3.98 -3.20 -35.60
CA LEU A 130 -2.84 -2.27 -35.67
C LEU A 130 -1.61 -2.75 -34.89
N VAL A 131 -1.80 -3.47 -33.79
CA VAL A 131 -0.69 -4.08 -33.04
C VAL A 131 -0.06 -5.19 -33.86
N ARG A 132 -0.86 -6.04 -34.53
CA ARG A 132 -0.34 -7.07 -35.45
C ARG A 132 0.48 -6.45 -36.57
N ASP A 133 -0.07 -5.44 -37.25
CA ASP A 133 0.64 -4.71 -38.31
C ASP A 133 1.93 -4.08 -37.78
N ALA A 134 1.94 -3.56 -36.56
CA ALA A 134 3.13 -2.99 -35.94
C ALA A 134 4.19 -4.06 -35.60
N LEU A 135 3.81 -5.27 -35.19
CA LEU A 135 4.72 -6.39 -34.95
C LEU A 135 5.30 -6.95 -36.25
N ASP A 136 4.47 -7.12 -37.28
CA ASP A 136 4.88 -7.59 -38.60
C ASP A 136 5.87 -6.63 -39.28
N ASN A 137 5.76 -5.33 -38.99
CA ASN A 137 6.64 -4.28 -39.52
C ASN A 137 7.75 -3.85 -38.55
N HIS A 138 8.00 -4.59 -37.45
CA HIS A 138 9.03 -4.30 -36.44
C HIS A 138 8.99 -2.87 -35.86
N GLN A 139 7.79 -2.31 -35.70
CA GLN A 139 7.58 -0.93 -35.28
C GLN A 139 7.63 -0.72 -33.76
N PHE A 140 7.83 -1.78 -32.97
CA PHE A 140 8.14 -1.66 -31.54
C PHE A 140 9.65 -1.64 -31.29
N GLY A 141 10.47 -1.91 -32.32
CA GLY A 141 11.90 -1.64 -32.35
C GLY A 141 12.77 -2.71 -31.68
N SER A 142 12.31 -3.95 -31.55
CA SER A 142 13.18 -5.08 -31.19
C SER A 142 14.31 -5.20 -32.20
N VAL A 143 15.54 -5.36 -31.73
CA VAL A 143 16.64 -5.76 -32.61
C VAL A 143 16.38 -7.21 -33.03
N PRO A 144 16.37 -7.54 -34.34
CA PRO A 144 16.30 -8.93 -34.78
C PRO A 144 17.43 -9.73 -34.13
N LYS A 145 17.14 -10.89 -33.53
CA LYS A 145 18.20 -11.80 -33.08
C LYS A 145 19.03 -12.19 -34.31
N PRO A 146 20.37 -11.97 -34.31
CA PRO A 146 21.20 -12.14 -35.50
C PRO A 146 21.32 -13.60 -36.00
N GLU A 147 20.75 -14.59 -35.30
CA GLU A 147 20.90 -16.00 -35.63
C GLU A 147 19.75 -16.60 -36.47
N ASP A 148 18.61 -15.92 -36.60
CA ASP A 148 17.51 -16.37 -37.46
C ASP A 148 17.31 -15.39 -38.62
N GLY A 149 17.77 -15.75 -39.81
CA GLY A 149 17.45 -15.07 -41.07
C GLY A 149 15.98 -15.19 -41.48
N SER A 150 15.06 -15.09 -40.51
CA SER A 150 13.61 -15.24 -40.69
C SER A 150 12.92 -13.88 -40.67
N ASN A 151 11.99 -13.66 -41.60
CA ASN A 151 11.02 -12.56 -41.58
C ASN A 151 9.94 -12.79 -40.51
N ALA A 152 10.30 -13.31 -39.33
CA ALA A 152 9.33 -13.61 -38.28
C ALA A 152 8.86 -12.31 -37.61
N PRO A 153 7.55 -12.18 -37.30
CA PRO A 153 7.02 -11.03 -36.59
C PRO A 153 7.77 -10.76 -35.28
N GLU A 154 7.94 -9.49 -34.93
CA GLU A 154 8.50 -9.09 -33.63
C GLU A 154 7.68 -9.68 -32.48
N GLU A 155 8.35 -10.22 -31.45
CA GLU A 155 7.70 -10.72 -30.23
C GLU A 155 7.87 -9.71 -29.09
N VAL A 156 6.74 -9.15 -28.62
CA VAL A 156 6.72 -8.19 -27.51
C VAL A 156 5.95 -8.78 -26.34
N THR A 157 6.58 -8.73 -25.17
CA THR A 157 5.96 -9.06 -23.89
C THR A 157 5.85 -7.80 -23.04
N ILE A 158 4.69 -7.59 -22.41
CA ILE A 158 4.48 -6.50 -21.46
C ILE A 158 3.88 -7.08 -20.17
N TRP A 159 4.48 -6.77 -19.03
CA TRP A 159 4.05 -7.27 -17.71
C TRP A 159 3.95 -8.80 -17.60
N GLY A 160 4.76 -9.54 -18.36
CA GLY A 160 4.70 -11.01 -18.42
C GLY A 160 3.63 -11.59 -19.35
N VAL A 161 2.92 -10.73 -20.09
CA VAL A 161 1.91 -11.14 -21.09
C VAL A 161 2.44 -10.91 -22.51
N PRO A 162 2.58 -11.95 -23.32
CA PRO A 162 2.96 -11.82 -24.73
C PRO A 162 1.80 -11.24 -25.55
N LEU A 163 2.05 -10.17 -26.31
CA LEU A 163 1.01 -9.51 -27.10
C LEU A 163 0.48 -10.43 -28.21
N LEU A 164 -0.84 -10.48 -28.33
CA LEU A 164 -1.61 -11.23 -29.34
C LEU A 164 -1.42 -12.76 -29.36
N LYS A 165 -0.73 -13.36 -28.39
CA LYS A 165 -0.56 -14.82 -28.32
C LYS A 165 -1.72 -15.53 -27.62
N ASP A 166 -2.34 -14.89 -26.62
CA ASP A 166 -3.47 -15.42 -25.88
C ASP A 166 -4.41 -14.31 -25.38
N ASP A 167 -5.55 -14.71 -24.81
CA ASP A 167 -6.63 -13.80 -24.39
C ASP A 167 -6.23 -12.81 -23.29
N ARG A 168 -5.12 -13.05 -22.56
CA ARG A 168 -4.60 -12.08 -21.58
C ARG A 168 -4.13 -10.79 -22.25
N SER A 169 -3.70 -10.89 -23.51
CA SER A 169 -3.35 -9.72 -24.31
C SER A 169 -4.53 -8.76 -24.45
N ASP A 170 -5.76 -9.24 -24.50
CA ASP A 170 -6.93 -8.37 -24.64
C ASP A 170 -7.13 -7.52 -23.38
N VAL A 171 -6.92 -8.09 -22.20
CA VAL A 171 -6.96 -7.34 -20.92
C VAL A 171 -5.88 -6.26 -20.87
N VAL A 172 -4.67 -6.57 -21.34
CA VAL A 172 -3.58 -5.58 -21.47
C VAL A 172 -3.98 -4.45 -22.42
N LEU A 173 -4.44 -4.77 -23.63
CA LEU A 173 -4.81 -3.77 -24.65
C LEU A 173 -5.98 -2.89 -24.19
N LEU A 174 -6.94 -3.46 -23.45
CA LEU A 174 -8.03 -2.70 -22.84
C LEU A 174 -7.53 -1.64 -21.86
N LYS A 175 -6.47 -1.89 -21.10
CA LYS A 175 -5.89 -0.86 -20.20
C LYS A 175 -5.44 0.38 -20.99
N PHE A 176 -4.79 0.19 -22.14
CA PHE A 176 -4.38 1.29 -23.02
C PHE A 176 -5.57 2.00 -23.66
N LEU A 177 -6.56 1.23 -24.16
CA LEU A 177 -7.79 1.80 -24.73
C LEU A 177 -8.52 2.66 -23.71
N ARG A 178 -8.73 2.14 -22.51
CA ARG A 178 -9.40 2.86 -21.42
C ARG A 178 -8.64 4.14 -21.09
N ALA A 179 -7.32 4.09 -20.93
CA ALA A 179 -6.50 5.26 -20.64
C ALA A 179 -6.52 6.35 -21.72
N ARG A 180 -7.03 6.05 -22.92
CA ARG A 180 -7.17 6.98 -24.05
C ARG A 180 -8.62 7.09 -24.53
N ASP A 181 -9.59 6.80 -23.68
CA ASP A 181 -11.03 6.88 -23.97
C ASP A 181 -11.42 6.17 -25.27
N PHE A 182 -10.86 4.97 -25.48
CA PHE A 182 -11.02 4.10 -26.64
C PHE A 182 -10.61 4.72 -27.99
N LYS A 183 -9.77 5.77 -27.97
CA LYS A 183 -9.12 6.30 -29.17
C LYS A 183 -7.99 5.38 -29.60
N VAL A 184 -8.28 4.53 -30.59
CA VAL A 184 -7.42 3.42 -31.02
C VAL A 184 -6.00 3.87 -31.38
N LYS A 185 -5.85 4.93 -32.20
CA LYS A 185 -4.52 5.44 -32.62
C LYS A 185 -3.69 5.97 -31.46
N ASP A 186 -4.31 6.71 -30.55
CA ASP A 186 -3.65 7.26 -29.36
C ASP A 186 -3.24 6.13 -28.40
N SER A 187 -4.04 5.06 -28.33
CA SER A 187 -3.76 3.87 -27.52
C SER A 187 -2.55 3.10 -28.06
N LEU A 188 -2.47 2.92 -29.39
CA LEU A 188 -1.30 2.31 -30.04
C LEU A 188 -0.04 3.15 -29.82
N ALA A 189 -0.14 4.48 -29.94
CA ALA A 189 0.99 5.38 -29.70
C ALA A 189 1.49 5.28 -28.25
N MET A 190 0.57 5.24 -27.28
CA MET A 190 0.92 5.01 -25.87
C MET A 190 1.60 3.66 -25.68
N LEU A 191 1.05 2.57 -26.22
CA LEU A 191 1.64 1.23 -26.13
C LEU A 191 3.06 1.19 -26.71
N LYS A 192 3.28 1.78 -27.90
CA LYS A 192 4.63 1.87 -28.51
C LYS A 192 5.62 2.62 -27.62
N ASN A 193 5.20 3.75 -27.05
CA ASN A 193 6.03 4.52 -26.12
C ASN A 193 6.35 3.73 -24.85
N THR A 194 5.38 3.01 -24.29
CA THR A 194 5.59 2.15 -23.13
C THR A 194 6.59 1.04 -23.45
N VAL A 195 6.45 0.34 -24.58
CA VAL A 195 7.40 -0.73 -24.98
C VAL A 195 8.81 -0.17 -25.16
N LYS A 196 8.94 1.00 -25.81
CA LYS A 196 10.23 1.69 -25.94
C LYS A 196 10.83 2.04 -24.58
N TRP A 197 10.04 2.65 -23.70
CA TRP A 197 10.49 3.02 -22.34
C TRP A 197 10.92 1.80 -21.53
N ARG A 198 10.17 0.69 -21.60
CA ARG A 198 10.52 -0.55 -20.89
C ARG A 198 11.90 -1.07 -21.28
N ARG A 199 12.24 -0.97 -22.57
CA ARG A 199 13.57 -1.34 -23.10
C ARG A 199 14.65 -0.38 -22.60
N GLU A 200 14.42 0.93 -22.72
CA GLU A 200 15.38 1.96 -22.28
C GLU A 200 15.64 1.92 -20.78
N PHE A 201 14.61 1.64 -19.98
CA PHE A 201 14.68 1.52 -18.53
C PHE A 201 15.18 0.15 -18.07
N LYS A 202 15.31 -0.81 -19.00
CA LYS A 202 15.75 -2.21 -18.76
C LYS A 202 14.85 -2.92 -17.75
N ILE A 203 13.54 -2.85 -17.94
CA ILE A 203 12.55 -3.37 -16.98
C ILE A 203 12.68 -4.88 -16.74
N ASP A 204 12.97 -5.64 -17.79
CA ASP A 204 13.05 -7.09 -17.67
C ASP A 204 14.30 -7.51 -16.87
N GLU A 205 15.43 -6.83 -17.05
CA GLU A 205 16.64 -6.99 -16.22
C GLU A 205 16.37 -6.52 -14.78
N LEU A 206 15.75 -5.34 -14.64
CA LEU A 206 15.47 -4.71 -13.36
C LEU A 206 14.69 -5.63 -12.42
N VAL A 207 13.77 -6.45 -12.92
CA VAL A 207 12.91 -7.30 -12.07
C VAL A 207 13.70 -8.36 -11.32
N ASP A 208 14.81 -8.81 -11.90
CA ASP A 208 15.69 -9.84 -11.32
C ASP A 208 16.91 -9.24 -10.60
N GLU A 209 17.13 -7.93 -10.69
CA GLU A 209 18.20 -7.24 -9.96
C GLU A 209 18.01 -7.36 -8.44
N ASP A 210 19.11 -7.60 -7.72
CA ASP A 210 19.16 -7.55 -6.26
C ASP A 210 19.43 -6.11 -5.81
N LEU A 211 18.36 -5.34 -5.64
CA LEU A 211 18.44 -3.99 -5.10
C LEU A 211 18.24 -4.08 -3.59
N VAL A 212 19.24 -3.64 -2.83
CA VAL A 212 19.13 -3.54 -1.36
C VAL A 212 17.98 -2.61 -1.02
N ASP A 213 16.91 -3.18 -0.47
CA ASP A 213 15.67 -2.47 -0.24
C ASP A 213 15.47 -2.15 1.25
N ASP A 214 15.56 -0.87 1.59
CA ASP A 214 15.08 -0.35 2.89
C ASP A 214 13.65 0.21 2.77
N LEU A 215 12.96 0.00 1.64
CA LEU A 215 11.64 0.55 1.36
C LEU A 215 10.49 -0.36 1.79
N ASP A 216 10.74 -1.53 2.38
CA ASP A 216 9.67 -2.40 2.91
C ASP A 216 8.73 -1.65 3.89
N LYS A 217 9.27 -0.64 4.60
CA LYS A 217 8.48 0.24 5.48
C LYS A 217 7.74 1.35 4.73
N VAL A 218 8.25 1.75 3.57
CA VAL A 218 7.69 2.81 2.71
C VAL A 218 6.60 2.25 1.80
N VAL A 219 6.76 1.01 1.33
CA VAL A 219 5.82 0.35 0.44
C VAL A 219 5.83 -1.15 0.63
N PHE A 220 4.64 -1.74 0.71
CA PHE A 220 4.48 -3.19 0.80
C PHE A 220 3.11 -3.63 0.28
N MET A 221 3.01 -4.91 -0.11
CA MET A 221 1.75 -5.56 -0.45
C MET A 221 1.25 -6.33 0.77
N HIS A 222 0.00 -6.16 1.18
CA HIS A 222 -0.56 -6.90 2.30
C HIS A 222 -2.06 -7.08 2.19
N GLY A 223 -2.52 -8.34 2.22
CA GLY A 223 -3.95 -8.66 2.15
C GLY A 223 -4.62 -8.32 0.81
N HIS A 224 -5.92 -8.61 0.75
CA HIS A 224 -6.78 -8.40 -0.40
C HIS A 224 -8.06 -7.68 0.01
N ASP A 225 -8.59 -6.88 -0.92
CA ASP A 225 -9.91 -6.29 -0.73
C ASP A 225 -11.03 -7.33 -0.91
N ARG A 226 -12.28 -6.93 -0.66
CA ARG A 226 -13.45 -7.82 -0.76
C ARG A 226 -13.73 -8.31 -2.18
N GLU A 227 -13.13 -7.70 -3.19
CA GLU A 227 -13.25 -8.07 -4.61
C GLU A 227 -12.02 -8.85 -5.10
N GLY A 228 -11.03 -9.09 -4.22
CA GLY A 228 -9.83 -9.87 -4.49
C GLY A 228 -8.64 -9.03 -4.97
N HIS A 229 -8.74 -7.71 -5.04
CA HIS A 229 -7.62 -6.84 -5.41
C HIS A 229 -6.52 -6.91 -4.35
N PRO A 230 -5.26 -7.21 -4.70
CA PRO A 230 -4.18 -7.13 -3.76
C PRO A 230 -3.99 -5.67 -3.32
N VAL A 231 -3.73 -5.46 -2.03
CA VAL A 231 -3.68 -4.13 -1.43
C VAL A 231 -2.23 -3.68 -1.29
N CYS A 232 -1.91 -2.52 -1.85
CA CYS A 232 -0.58 -1.89 -1.78
C CYS A 232 -0.60 -0.71 -0.81
N TYR A 233 0.22 -0.76 0.23
CA TYR A 233 0.37 0.31 1.21
C TYR A 233 1.53 1.23 0.83
N ASN A 234 1.34 2.53 0.98
CA ASN A 234 2.33 3.58 0.72
C ASN A 234 2.42 4.47 1.95
N VAL A 235 3.54 4.44 2.66
CA VAL A 235 3.71 5.09 3.96
C VAL A 235 4.59 6.33 3.80
N TYR A 236 3.96 7.48 3.53
CA TYR A 236 4.70 8.72 3.31
C TYR A 236 5.38 9.27 4.57
N GLY A 237 4.89 8.89 5.75
CA GLY A 237 5.43 9.29 7.04
C GLY A 237 6.89 8.85 7.27
N GLU A 238 7.33 7.74 6.65
CA GLU A 238 8.70 7.23 6.77
C GLU A 238 9.74 8.25 6.29
N PHE A 239 9.38 9.09 5.32
CA PHE A 239 10.27 10.16 4.83
C PHE A 239 10.44 11.33 5.80
N GLN A 240 9.85 11.29 7.00
CA GLN A 240 10.25 12.18 8.10
C GLN A 240 11.59 11.79 8.69
N ASN A 241 11.96 10.51 8.62
CA ASN A 241 13.29 10.07 9.03
C ASN A 241 14.33 10.77 8.15
N LYS A 242 15.19 11.60 8.78
CA LYS A 242 16.19 12.40 8.09
C LYS A 242 17.23 11.54 7.38
N GLU A 243 17.60 10.41 7.99
CA GLU A 243 18.57 9.47 7.42
C GLU A 243 18.01 8.82 6.16
N LEU A 244 16.79 8.26 6.24
CA LEU A 244 16.11 7.69 5.08
C LEU A 244 15.89 8.75 3.99
N TYR A 245 15.43 9.95 4.35
CA TYR A 245 15.22 11.03 3.41
C TYR A 245 16.52 11.42 2.68
N ASN A 246 17.62 11.58 3.40
CA ASN A 246 18.91 11.93 2.80
C ASN A 246 19.47 10.76 1.97
N LYS A 247 19.33 9.53 2.44
CA LYS A 247 19.70 8.31 1.69
C LYS A 247 18.89 8.14 0.40
N THR A 248 17.68 8.71 0.34
CA THR A 248 16.77 8.55 -0.80
C THR A 248 16.81 9.74 -1.77
N PHE A 249 16.94 10.98 -1.27
CA PHE A 249 16.68 12.19 -2.06
C PHE A 249 17.84 13.20 -2.11
N SER A 250 18.98 12.96 -1.46
CA SER A 250 20.04 13.97 -1.36
C SER A 250 20.71 14.33 -2.69
N ASP A 251 20.70 13.43 -3.66
CA ASP A 251 21.32 13.60 -4.96
C ASP A 251 20.53 12.85 -6.05
N GLU A 252 20.92 13.06 -7.31
CA GLU A 252 20.21 12.52 -8.47
C GLU A 252 20.30 10.99 -8.56
N GLU A 253 21.46 10.42 -8.26
CA GLU A 253 21.67 8.97 -8.31
C GLU A 253 20.80 8.25 -7.27
N LYS A 254 20.69 8.78 -6.04
CA LYS A 254 19.79 8.23 -5.01
C LYS A 254 18.32 8.33 -5.41
N ARG A 255 17.91 9.46 -6.02
CA ARG A 255 16.54 9.61 -6.53
C ARG A 255 16.23 8.61 -7.64
N LYS A 256 17.18 8.40 -8.55
CA LYS A 256 17.08 7.43 -9.64
C LYS A 256 17.06 6.00 -9.12
N HIS A 257 17.91 5.68 -8.15
CA HIS A 257 17.90 4.39 -7.46
C HIS A 257 16.55 4.13 -6.78
N PHE A 258 16.04 5.08 -5.99
CA PHE A 258 14.71 5.00 -5.37
C PHE A 258 13.61 4.76 -6.41
N LEU A 259 13.62 5.49 -7.53
CA LEU A 259 12.66 5.30 -8.61
C LEU A 259 12.78 3.89 -9.22
N ARG A 260 14.00 3.39 -9.45
CA ARG A 260 14.24 2.02 -9.94
C ARG A 260 13.70 0.97 -8.98
N THR A 261 14.03 1.06 -7.69
CA THR A 261 13.51 0.13 -6.65
C THR A 261 11.99 0.17 -6.60
N ARG A 262 11.39 1.37 -6.67
CA ARG A 262 9.94 1.54 -6.67
C ARG A 262 9.25 0.91 -7.89
N ILE A 263 9.88 1.05 -9.05
CA ILE A 263 9.39 0.45 -10.29
C ILE A 263 9.57 -1.07 -10.28
N GLN A 264 10.69 -1.57 -9.77
CA GLN A 264 10.93 -3.00 -9.57
C GLN A 264 9.84 -3.61 -8.67
N PHE A 265 9.55 -2.98 -7.52
CA PHE A 265 8.48 -3.41 -6.62
C PHE A 265 7.13 -3.50 -7.32
N LEU A 266 6.77 -2.46 -8.09
CA LEU A 266 5.51 -2.42 -8.85
C LEU A 266 5.47 -3.51 -9.93
N GLU A 267 6.56 -3.69 -10.67
CA GLU A 267 6.69 -4.68 -11.74
C GLU A 267 6.62 -6.11 -11.21
N ARG A 268 7.24 -6.40 -10.06
CA ARG A 268 7.11 -7.68 -9.35
C ARG A 268 5.67 -7.91 -8.86
N SER A 269 5.00 -6.86 -8.40
CA SER A 269 3.62 -6.94 -7.92
C SER A 269 2.64 -7.17 -9.07
N ILE A 270 2.81 -6.45 -10.19
CA ILE A 270 1.94 -6.56 -11.38
C ILE A 270 2.04 -7.95 -12.02
N ARG A 271 3.23 -8.56 -12.08
CA ARG A 271 3.41 -9.92 -12.64
C ARG A 271 2.67 -11.01 -11.86
N LYS A 272 2.23 -10.74 -10.63
CA LYS A 272 1.42 -11.65 -9.81
C LYS A 272 -0.09 -11.50 -10.05
N LEU A 273 -0.50 -10.48 -10.82
CA LEU A 273 -1.91 -10.24 -11.12
C LEU A 273 -2.43 -11.22 -12.16
N ASP A 274 -3.75 -11.45 -12.14
CA ASP A 274 -4.42 -12.31 -13.11
C ASP A 274 -4.96 -11.48 -14.28
N PHE A 275 -4.28 -11.59 -15.43
CA PHE A 275 -4.69 -10.96 -16.68
C PHE A 275 -5.67 -11.81 -17.51
N SER A 276 -6.16 -12.94 -16.99
CA SER A 276 -7.21 -13.71 -17.66
C SER A 276 -8.51 -12.90 -17.75
N SER A 277 -9.41 -13.27 -18.68
CA SER A 277 -10.69 -12.56 -18.81
C SER A 277 -11.53 -12.73 -17.54
N GLY A 278 -11.88 -11.62 -16.90
CA GLY A 278 -12.55 -11.63 -15.59
C GLY A 278 -11.62 -11.82 -14.39
N GLY A 279 -10.31 -11.95 -14.61
CA GLY A 279 -9.29 -11.98 -13.57
C GLY A 279 -9.07 -10.60 -12.93
N VAL A 280 -8.42 -10.61 -11.77
CA VAL A 280 -8.05 -9.42 -10.99
C VAL A 280 -6.71 -8.89 -11.50
N SER A 281 -6.79 -7.84 -12.34
CA SER A 281 -5.62 -7.20 -12.99
C SER A 281 -5.33 -5.79 -12.49
N THR A 282 -5.88 -5.42 -11.33
CA THR A 282 -5.79 -4.09 -10.73
C THR A 282 -5.42 -4.20 -9.24
N ILE A 283 -4.90 -3.10 -8.69
CA ILE A 283 -4.38 -3.00 -7.32
C ILE A 283 -5.21 -1.95 -6.57
N PHE A 284 -5.53 -2.23 -5.31
CA PHE A 284 -6.07 -1.21 -4.40
C PHE A 284 -4.92 -0.52 -3.67
N GLN A 285 -4.73 0.78 -3.91
CA GLN A 285 -3.68 1.55 -3.25
C GLN A 285 -4.17 2.24 -1.98
N ILE A 286 -3.50 1.98 -0.86
CA ILE A 286 -3.63 2.73 0.38
C ILE A 286 -2.43 3.66 0.52
N ASN A 287 -2.70 4.92 0.83
CA ASN A 287 -1.73 5.99 0.97
C ASN A 287 -1.86 6.54 2.38
N ASP A 288 -0.93 6.18 3.25
CA ASP A 288 -0.87 6.68 4.60
C ASP A 288 -0.20 8.05 4.64
N MET A 289 -1.00 9.05 4.99
CA MET A 289 -0.60 10.45 5.08
C MET A 289 -0.20 10.84 6.52
N LYS A 290 -0.21 9.90 7.46
CA LYS A 290 0.23 10.15 8.83
C LYS A 290 1.66 10.67 8.82
N ASN A 291 1.87 11.82 9.45
CA ASN A 291 3.17 12.51 9.48
C ASN A 291 3.78 12.79 8.09
N SER A 292 2.99 12.76 7.01
CA SER A 292 3.51 13.00 5.66
C SER A 292 4.24 14.34 5.62
N PRO A 293 5.45 14.42 5.03
CA PRO A 293 6.16 15.67 4.92
C PRO A 293 5.30 16.73 4.25
N GLY A 294 5.15 17.88 4.92
CA GLY A 294 4.36 18.99 4.40
C GLY A 294 5.03 19.68 3.20
N LEU A 295 4.54 20.87 2.89
CA LEU A 295 4.95 21.65 1.73
C LEU A 295 6.42 22.17 1.74
N GLY A 296 7.25 21.75 2.71
CA GLY A 296 8.65 22.18 2.83
C GLY A 296 9.67 21.35 2.04
N LYS A 297 9.39 20.08 1.71
CA LYS A 297 10.38 19.15 1.12
C LYS A 297 10.32 19.14 -0.42
N LYS A 298 10.96 20.13 -1.06
CA LYS A 298 10.94 20.33 -2.52
C LYS A 298 11.43 19.10 -3.32
N GLU A 299 12.51 18.46 -2.90
CA GLU A 299 13.08 17.30 -3.61
C GLU A 299 12.13 16.10 -3.63
N LEU A 300 11.52 15.76 -2.49
CA LEU A 300 10.51 14.69 -2.41
C LEU A 300 9.33 14.98 -3.34
N ARG A 301 8.88 16.23 -3.44
CA ARG A 301 7.81 16.59 -4.39
C ARG A 301 8.25 16.44 -5.83
N SER A 302 9.46 16.86 -6.17
CA SER A 302 10.01 16.71 -7.52
C SER A 302 10.06 15.23 -7.89
N ALA A 303 10.63 14.39 -7.02
CA ALA A 303 10.69 12.94 -7.22
C ALA A 303 9.28 12.32 -7.32
N THR A 304 8.35 12.73 -6.47
CA THR A 304 6.95 12.26 -6.51
C THR A 304 6.27 12.66 -7.82
N LYS A 305 6.45 13.91 -8.29
CA LYS A 305 5.89 14.38 -9.56
C LYS A 305 6.43 13.57 -10.74
N GLN A 306 7.74 13.32 -10.77
CA GLN A 306 8.37 12.50 -11.81
C GLN A 306 7.87 11.06 -11.78
N ALA A 307 7.76 10.46 -10.59
CA ALA A 307 7.21 9.11 -10.43
C ALA A 307 5.75 9.04 -10.90
N VAL A 308 4.90 10.00 -10.51
CA VAL A 308 3.50 10.05 -10.95
C VAL A 308 3.39 10.16 -12.48
N GLN A 309 4.19 11.04 -13.10
CA GLN A 309 4.19 11.18 -14.56
C GLN A 309 4.61 9.87 -15.24
N LEU A 310 5.69 9.25 -14.77
CA LEU A 310 6.16 7.97 -15.29
C LEU A 310 5.11 6.87 -15.16
N LEU A 311 4.42 6.80 -14.02
CA LEU A 311 3.34 5.84 -13.79
C LEU A 311 2.15 6.09 -14.71
N GLN A 312 1.76 7.35 -14.93
CA GLN A 312 0.67 7.70 -15.85
C GLN A 312 0.98 7.35 -17.31
N ASP A 313 2.24 7.49 -17.72
CA ASP A 313 2.65 7.25 -19.11
C ASP A 313 2.86 5.76 -19.41
N ASN A 314 3.23 4.95 -18.41
CA ASN A 314 3.68 3.58 -18.62
C ASN A 314 2.87 2.49 -17.89
N TYR A 315 2.01 2.85 -16.95
CA TYR A 315 1.20 1.92 -16.16
C TYR A 315 -0.29 2.30 -16.17
N PRO A 316 -0.92 2.33 -17.37
CA PRO A 316 -2.33 2.70 -17.48
C PRO A 316 -3.23 1.71 -16.74
N GLU A 317 -4.25 2.24 -16.04
CA GLU A 317 -5.38 1.45 -15.51
C GLU A 317 -4.98 0.24 -14.64
N PHE A 318 -3.95 0.40 -13.80
CA PHE A 318 -3.61 -0.57 -12.74
C PHE A 318 -4.23 -0.25 -11.38
N VAL A 319 -4.68 0.98 -11.16
CA VAL A 319 -5.26 1.38 -9.88
C VAL A 319 -6.78 1.23 -9.97
N PHE A 320 -7.33 0.28 -9.22
CA PHE A 320 -8.77 0.10 -9.02
C PHE A 320 -9.32 1.29 -8.23
N LYS A 321 -8.73 1.53 -7.05
CA LYS A 321 -9.10 2.59 -6.11
C LYS A 321 -7.85 3.08 -5.39
N GLN A 322 -7.91 4.30 -4.88
CA GLN A 322 -6.85 4.91 -4.11
C GLN A 322 -7.44 5.54 -2.84
N ALA A 323 -7.15 4.93 -1.69
CA ALA A 323 -7.57 5.43 -0.39
C ALA A 323 -6.41 6.18 0.28
N PHE A 324 -6.64 7.43 0.61
CA PHE A 324 -5.75 8.22 1.45
C PHE A 324 -6.28 8.17 2.88
N ILE A 325 -5.47 7.63 3.79
CA ILE A 325 -5.80 7.49 5.21
C ILE A 325 -4.92 8.40 6.05
N ASN A 326 -5.34 8.66 7.28
CA ASN A 326 -4.70 9.59 8.20
C ASN A 326 -4.44 10.97 7.56
N VAL A 327 -5.35 11.39 6.68
CA VAL A 327 -5.19 12.61 5.89
C VAL A 327 -5.15 13.83 6.82
N PRO A 328 -4.07 14.62 6.81
CA PRO A 328 -4.01 15.83 7.60
C PRO A 328 -4.94 16.90 7.00
N TRP A 329 -5.48 17.77 7.84
CA TRP A 329 -6.48 18.76 7.45
C TRP A 329 -6.04 19.66 6.28
N TRP A 330 -4.75 20.02 6.21
CA TRP A 330 -4.19 20.86 5.14
C TRP A 330 -4.25 20.20 3.76
N TYR A 331 -4.23 18.87 3.69
CA TYR A 331 -4.30 18.16 2.41
C TYR A 331 -5.67 18.32 1.76
N LEU A 332 -6.73 18.49 2.55
CA LEU A 332 -8.06 18.77 2.03
C LEU A 332 -8.10 20.11 1.30
N VAL A 333 -7.45 21.13 1.87
CA VAL A 333 -7.32 22.46 1.23
C VAL A 333 -6.57 22.33 -0.08
N PHE A 334 -5.52 21.52 -0.13
CA PHE A 334 -4.82 21.22 -1.37
C PHE A 334 -5.72 20.52 -2.38
N TYR A 335 -6.43 19.46 -1.97
CA TYR A 335 -7.32 18.68 -2.84
C TYR A 335 -8.48 19.53 -3.40
N THR A 336 -9.07 20.43 -2.62
CA THR A 336 -10.15 21.31 -3.13
C THR A 336 -9.66 22.28 -4.19
N LEU A 337 -8.39 22.71 -4.13
CA LEU A 337 -7.77 23.57 -5.15
C LEU A 337 -7.46 22.82 -6.44
N ILE A 338 -6.93 21.59 -6.36
CA ILE A 338 -6.61 20.78 -7.56
C ILE A 338 -7.81 20.00 -8.11
N GLY A 339 -8.83 19.82 -7.28
CA GLY A 339 -10.09 19.12 -7.55
C GLY A 339 -10.65 19.41 -8.94
N PRO A 340 -10.93 20.68 -9.30
CA PRO A 340 -11.52 21.04 -10.58
C PRO A 340 -10.78 20.53 -11.82
N PHE A 341 -9.46 20.35 -11.75
CA PHE A 341 -8.60 19.92 -12.86
C PHE A 341 -8.53 18.40 -13.05
N MET A 342 -9.08 17.61 -12.11
CA MET A 342 -9.13 16.15 -12.24
C MET A 342 -10.35 15.68 -13.03
N THR A 343 -10.12 14.67 -13.89
CA THR A 343 -11.17 14.01 -14.66
C THR A 343 -12.19 13.32 -13.72
N PRO A 344 -13.46 13.14 -14.13
CA PRO A 344 -14.44 12.38 -13.35
C PRO A 344 -13.96 10.97 -12.99
N ARG A 345 -13.31 10.28 -13.94
CA ARG A 345 -12.73 8.95 -13.70
C ARG A 345 -11.69 9.00 -12.58
N SER A 346 -10.72 9.92 -12.64
CA SER A 346 -9.71 10.05 -11.58
C SER A 346 -10.35 10.33 -10.23
N LYS A 347 -11.28 11.28 -10.13
CA LYS A 347 -11.98 11.62 -8.87
C LYS A 347 -12.71 10.43 -8.25
N SER A 348 -13.35 9.61 -9.08
CA SER A 348 -14.17 8.48 -8.62
C SER A 348 -13.35 7.34 -8.00
N LYS A 349 -12.06 7.26 -8.34
CA LYS A 349 -11.12 6.29 -7.75
C LYS A 349 -10.57 6.76 -6.40
N LEU A 350 -10.71 8.04 -6.03
CA LEU A 350 -10.12 8.60 -4.81
C LEU A 350 -11.07 8.54 -3.61
N VAL A 351 -10.54 8.07 -2.48
CA VAL A 351 -11.20 8.05 -1.18
C VAL A 351 -10.29 8.73 -0.16
N PHE A 352 -10.86 9.59 0.69
CA PHE A 352 -10.11 10.30 1.73
C PHE A 352 -10.70 10.00 3.10
N ALA A 353 -9.83 9.76 4.08
CA ALA A 353 -10.21 9.57 5.47
C ALA A 353 -9.19 10.24 6.40
N GLY A 354 -9.70 10.99 7.37
CA GLY A 354 -8.87 11.53 8.45
C GLY A 354 -8.50 10.44 9.44
N PRO A 355 -7.64 10.76 10.43
CA PRO A 355 -7.10 9.77 11.36
C PRO A 355 -8.16 8.96 12.10
N SER A 356 -9.25 9.57 12.58
CA SER A 356 -10.25 8.84 13.37
C SER A 356 -11.19 7.95 12.54
N ARG A 357 -11.25 8.19 11.23
CA ARG A 357 -12.16 7.50 10.28
C ARG A 357 -11.45 6.53 9.34
N SER A 358 -10.12 6.43 9.43
CA SER A 358 -9.31 5.63 8.52
C SER A 358 -9.72 4.15 8.54
N ALA A 359 -9.74 3.51 9.72
CA ALA A 359 -10.14 2.10 9.85
C ALA A 359 -11.59 1.85 9.36
N GLU A 360 -12.55 2.69 9.76
CA GLU A 360 -13.95 2.57 9.31
C GLU A 360 -14.07 2.69 7.79
N THR A 361 -13.24 3.53 7.16
CA THR A 361 -13.22 3.71 5.71
C THR A 361 -12.59 2.52 5.00
N LEU A 362 -11.48 1.98 5.51
CA LEU A 362 -10.86 0.76 4.96
C LEU A 362 -11.82 -0.43 5.00
N PHE A 363 -12.56 -0.61 6.11
CA PHE A 363 -13.48 -1.74 6.27
C PHE A 363 -14.67 -1.77 5.30
N LYS A 364 -14.95 -0.65 4.62
CA LYS A 364 -15.93 -0.61 3.52
C LYS A 364 -15.47 -1.39 2.31
N TYR A 365 -14.16 -1.58 2.15
CA TYR A 365 -13.55 -2.17 0.97
C TYR A 365 -12.76 -3.44 1.28
N ILE A 366 -12.14 -3.53 2.46
CA ILE A 366 -11.26 -4.62 2.88
C ILE A 366 -11.85 -5.25 4.14
N SER A 367 -11.83 -6.58 4.29
CA SER A 367 -12.29 -7.20 5.54
C SER A 367 -11.29 -6.96 6.67
N PRO A 368 -11.72 -6.87 7.94
CA PRO A 368 -10.82 -6.47 9.03
C PRO A 368 -9.62 -7.39 9.23
N GLU A 369 -9.76 -8.69 8.99
CA GLU A 369 -8.69 -9.68 9.05
C GLU A 369 -7.62 -9.50 7.96
N GLN A 370 -7.94 -8.84 6.85
CA GLN A 370 -7.01 -8.54 5.76
C GLN A 370 -6.26 -7.21 5.98
N VAL A 371 -6.71 -6.35 6.90
CA VAL A 371 -6.08 -5.05 7.18
C VAL A 371 -5.02 -5.20 8.29
N PRO A 372 -3.81 -4.63 8.14
CA PRO A 372 -2.80 -4.60 9.19
C PRO A 372 -3.30 -3.97 10.50
N VAL A 373 -2.81 -4.48 11.64
CA VAL A 373 -3.14 -3.98 12.98
C VAL A 373 -2.88 -2.47 13.12
N GLN A 374 -1.80 -1.96 12.52
CA GLN A 374 -1.49 -0.52 12.55
C GLN A 374 -2.55 0.37 11.89
N TYR A 375 -3.39 -0.17 11.01
CA TYR A 375 -4.46 0.55 10.30
C TYR A 375 -5.86 0.23 10.81
N GLY A 376 -5.97 -0.51 11.91
CA GLY A 376 -7.26 -0.79 12.55
C GLY A 376 -7.75 -2.23 12.42
N GLY A 377 -7.13 -3.06 11.57
CA GLY A 377 -7.55 -4.45 11.34
C GLY A 377 -7.03 -5.47 12.36
N LEU A 378 -7.03 -6.74 11.99
CA LEU A 378 -6.56 -7.85 12.82
C LEU A 378 -5.32 -8.56 12.23
N SER A 379 -4.88 -8.19 11.02
CA SER A 379 -3.70 -8.86 10.46
C SER A 379 -2.43 -8.41 11.16
N VAL A 380 -1.72 -9.38 11.72
CA VAL A 380 -0.35 -9.23 12.18
C VAL A 380 0.63 -9.26 11.00
N ASP A 381 1.85 -8.78 11.22
CA ASP A 381 2.92 -8.89 10.21
C ASP A 381 3.25 -10.38 9.98
N PRO A 382 3.64 -10.79 8.76
CA PRO A 382 3.98 -12.18 8.47
C PRO A 382 5.07 -12.78 9.36
N CYS A 383 5.94 -11.93 9.94
CA CYS A 383 7.00 -12.33 10.86
C CYS A 383 6.50 -12.60 12.29
N ASP A 384 5.35 -12.06 12.66
CA ASP A 384 4.67 -12.30 13.93
C ASP A 384 3.67 -13.45 13.71
N CYS A 385 4.14 -14.68 13.81
CA CYS A 385 3.28 -15.85 13.63
C CYS A 385 2.15 -15.84 14.67
N ASN A 386 0.90 -15.67 14.22
CA ASN A 386 -0.28 -15.97 15.01
C ASN A 386 -0.68 -17.43 14.74
N PRO A 387 -0.44 -18.36 15.68
CA PRO A 387 -0.74 -19.77 15.46
C PRO A 387 -2.25 -20.06 15.45
N ASP A 388 -3.08 -19.14 15.93
CA ASP A 388 -4.50 -19.35 16.14
C ASP A 388 -5.38 -18.82 15.01
N PHE A 389 -4.86 -17.84 14.26
CA PHE A 389 -5.59 -17.17 13.18
C PHE A 389 -4.69 -16.78 12.01
N SER A 390 -5.26 -16.92 10.82
CA SER A 390 -4.70 -16.54 9.53
C SER A 390 -5.50 -15.39 8.89
N LEU A 391 -5.12 -15.01 7.67
CA LEU A 391 -5.89 -14.08 6.83
C LEU A 391 -7.21 -14.69 6.33
N GLU A 392 -7.36 -16.01 6.39
CA GLU A 392 -8.54 -16.74 5.93
C GLU A 392 -9.64 -16.83 7.00
N ASP A 393 -9.29 -16.57 8.27
CA ASP A 393 -10.22 -16.61 9.40
C ASP A 393 -11.05 -15.32 9.49
N PRO A 394 -12.35 -15.36 9.13
CA PRO A 394 -13.14 -14.17 8.93
C PRO A 394 -13.44 -13.45 10.25
N ALA A 395 -13.38 -12.12 10.23
CA ALA A 395 -13.76 -11.29 11.36
C ALA A 395 -15.18 -10.74 11.24
N SER A 396 -15.84 -10.60 12.38
CA SER A 396 -17.15 -9.98 12.53
C SER A 396 -17.02 -8.54 13.00
N GLU A 397 -17.86 -7.66 12.45
CA GLU A 397 -17.94 -6.24 12.81
C GLU A 397 -19.27 -5.93 13.53
N VAL A 398 -19.19 -5.22 14.65
CA VAL A 398 -20.38 -4.80 15.43
C VAL A 398 -20.26 -3.33 15.83
N ILE A 399 -21.34 -2.58 15.69
CA ILE A 399 -21.40 -1.19 16.16
C ILE A 399 -21.84 -1.18 17.62
N VAL A 400 -21.00 -0.63 18.50
CA VAL A 400 -21.34 -0.36 19.90
C VAL A 400 -21.84 1.07 20.02
N LYS A 401 -23.14 1.24 20.28
CA LYS A 401 -23.79 2.56 20.35
C LYS A 401 -23.26 3.37 21.56
N PRO A 402 -23.30 4.71 21.50
CA PRO A 402 -22.96 5.57 22.63
C PRO A 402 -23.75 5.22 23.90
N GLY A 403 -23.08 5.18 25.05
CA GLY A 403 -23.72 4.93 26.35
C GLY A 403 -24.37 3.54 26.52
N THR A 404 -24.02 2.56 25.67
CA THR A 404 -24.62 1.23 25.69
C THR A 404 -23.60 0.12 25.92
N LYS A 405 -24.10 -1.04 26.36
CA LYS A 405 -23.37 -2.30 26.38
C LYS A 405 -23.78 -3.14 25.19
N GLN A 406 -22.79 -3.67 24.48
CA GLN A 406 -22.99 -4.69 23.45
C GLN A 406 -22.37 -5.99 23.93
N THR A 407 -23.14 -7.07 23.86
CA THR A 407 -22.64 -8.42 24.14
C THR A 407 -22.66 -9.24 22.86
N VAL A 408 -21.57 -9.92 22.58
CA VAL A 408 -21.47 -10.99 21.57
C VAL A 408 -21.63 -12.31 22.32
N GLU A 409 -22.54 -13.16 21.85
CA GLU A 409 -22.75 -14.49 22.41
C GLU A 409 -22.18 -15.54 21.45
N ILE A 410 -21.30 -16.40 21.96
CA ILE A 410 -20.73 -17.53 21.23
C ILE A 410 -21.21 -18.81 21.91
N ILE A 411 -22.02 -19.59 21.22
CA ILE A 411 -22.59 -20.84 21.75
C ILE A 411 -21.56 -21.96 21.61
N ILE A 412 -21.38 -22.75 22.66
CA ILE A 412 -20.46 -23.88 22.71
C ILE A 412 -21.25 -25.19 22.71
N TYR A 413 -21.02 -26.01 21.68
CA TYR A 413 -21.76 -27.26 21.44
C TYR A 413 -21.02 -28.52 21.87
N GLU A 414 -19.73 -28.40 22.23
CA GLU A 414 -18.90 -29.52 22.65
C GLU A 414 -17.75 -29.05 23.55
N LYS A 415 -17.04 -30.00 24.17
CA LYS A 415 -15.86 -29.68 24.97
C LYS A 415 -14.75 -29.19 24.04
N CYS A 416 -14.29 -27.98 24.26
CA CYS A 416 -13.33 -27.33 23.38
C CYS A 416 -12.44 -26.33 24.13
N GLU A 417 -11.32 -25.96 23.52
CA GLU A 417 -10.63 -24.72 23.82
C GLU A 417 -11.05 -23.67 22.80
N ILE A 418 -11.81 -22.68 23.23
CA ILE A 418 -12.16 -21.54 22.38
C ILE A 418 -11.08 -20.47 22.53
N VAL A 419 -10.58 -19.98 21.40
CA VAL A 419 -9.65 -18.85 21.31
C VAL A 419 -10.36 -17.72 20.57
N TRP A 420 -10.20 -16.47 21.01
CA TRP A 420 -10.76 -15.32 20.31
C TRP A 420 -9.83 -14.13 20.31
N GLU A 421 -9.98 -13.31 19.28
CA GLU A 421 -9.40 -11.99 19.16
C GLU A 421 -10.49 -10.94 19.20
N ILE A 422 -10.23 -9.86 19.92
CA ILE A 422 -11.13 -8.73 20.00
C ILE A 422 -10.38 -7.40 19.90
N ARG A 423 -10.97 -6.49 19.13
CA ARG A 423 -10.54 -5.10 18.98
C ARG A 423 -11.75 -4.19 18.97
N VAL A 424 -11.65 -2.99 19.53
CA VAL A 424 -12.62 -1.91 19.25
C VAL A 424 -11.83 -0.67 18.89
N ILE A 425 -12.15 -0.08 17.75
CA ILE A 425 -11.38 0.99 17.15
C ILE A 425 -11.32 2.21 18.09
N GLY A 426 -10.10 2.63 18.45
CA GLY A 426 -9.84 3.76 19.33
C GLY A 426 -10.36 3.56 20.76
N TRP A 427 -10.06 2.40 21.37
CA TRP A 427 -10.58 1.95 22.65
C TRP A 427 -10.72 3.04 23.73
N GLU A 428 -11.95 3.22 24.20
CA GLU A 428 -12.31 4.00 25.39
C GLU A 428 -13.55 3.34 25.99
N VAL A 429 -13.42 2.06 26.31
CA VAL A 429 -14.53 1.15 26.63
C VAL A 429 -14.17 0.33 27.86
N ARG A 430 -15.15 -0.36 28.45
CA ARG A 430 -14.89 -1.45 29.40
C ARG A 430 -15.18 -2.77 28.70
N TYR A 431 -14.25 -3.71 28.77
CA TYR A 431 -14.39 -5.04 28.21
C TYR A 431 -14.41 -6.09 29.32
N LYS A 432 -15.27 -7.10 29.19
CA LYS A 432 -15.26 -8.31 30.02
C LYS A 432 -15.60 -9.54 29.18
N ALA A 433 -15.20 -10.71 29.66
CA ALA A 433 -15.56 -12.00 29.09
C ALA A 433 -16.06 -12.94 30.20
N GLU A 434 -17.15 -13.64 29.95
CA GLU A 434 -17.80 -14.56 30.89
C GLU A 434 -18.19 -15.84 30.16
N PHE A 435 -18.14 -16.98 30.84
CA PHE A 435 -18.73 -18.23 30.37
C PHE A 435 -19.96 -18.54 31.23
N VAL A 436 -21.08 -18.81 30.57
CA VAL A 436 -22.35 -19.17 31.21
C VAL A 436 -22.67 -20.60 30.82
N PRO A 437 -22.54 -21.57 31.74
CA PRO A 437 -22.94 -22.94 31.49
C PRO A 437 -24.44 -23.04 31.20
N GLU A 438 -24.85 -24.06 30.45
CA GLU A 438 -26.27 -24.33 30.17
C GLU A 438 -27.01 -24.92 31.38
N GLU A 439 -26.28 -25.58 32.29
CA GLU A 439 -26.84 -26.16 33.51
C GLU A 439 -27.42 -25.07 34.43
N LYS A 440 -28.69 -25.22 34.82
CA LYS A 440 -29.50 -24.17 35.48
C LYS A 440 -28.94 -23.68 36.82
N ASP A 441 -28.18 -24.50 37.51
CA ASP A 441 -27.62 -24.20 38.84
C ASP A 441 -26.11 -23.91 38.81
N ALA A 442 -25.50 -23.94 37.63
CA ALA A 442 -24.07 -23.68 37.47
C ALA A 442 -23.77 -22.18 37.52
N TYR A 443 -22.64 -21.82 38.13
CA TYR A 443 -22.21 -20.43 38.27
C TYR A 443 -21.57 -19.90 36.98
N THR A 444 -21.89 -18.65 36.62
CA THR A 444 -21.15 -17.92 35.58
C THR A 444 -19.68 -17.82 35.95
N VAL A 445 -18.81 -18.29 35.05
CA VAL A 445 -17.36 -18.21 35.20
C VAL A 445 -16.87 -16.89 34.62
N VAL A 446 -16.19 -16.08 35.44
CA VAL A 446 -15.56 -14.84 34.96
C VAL A 446 -14.24 -15.20 34.29
N VAL A 447 -14.22 -15.15 32.96
CA VAL A 447 -13.01 -15.43 32.17
C VAL A 447 -12.08 -14.21 32.17
N GLN A 448 -12.65 -13.02 31.97
CA GLN A 448 -11.95 -11.75 32.04
C GLN A 448 -12.75 -10.76 32.87
N LYS A 449 -12.18 -10.32 34.01
CA LYS A 449 -12.78 -9.26 34.82
C LYS A 449 -12.91 -7.97 34.01
N PRO A 450 -13.95 -7.14 34.27
CA PRO A 450 -14.13 -5.86 33.60
C PRO A 450 -12.87 -5.00 33.64
N ARG A 451 -12.26 -4.80 32.47
CA ARG A 451 -11.05 -3.99 32.27
C ARG A 451 -11.40 -2.76 31.45
N LYS A 452 -10.94 -1.59 31.90
CA LYS A 452 -11.02 -0.36 31.10
C LYS A 452 -9.92 -0.40 30.05
N MET A 453 -10.31 -0.35 28.78
CA MET A 453 -9.40 -0.33 27.63
C MET A 453 -9.21 1.11 27.16
N LYS A 454 -7.95 1.53 27.06
CA LYS A 454 -7.50 2.86 26.65
C LYS A 454 -7.03 2.87 25.19
N PRO A 455 -6.88 4.05 24.54
CA PRO A 455 -6.47 4.13 23.14
C PRO A 455 -5.05 3.60 22.84
N PHE A 456 -4.18 3.61 23.86
CA PHE A 456 -2.78 3.16 23.78
C PHE A 456 -2.57 1.77 24.39
N ASP A 457 -3.63 1.12 24.85
CA ASP A 457 -3.53 -0.29 25.23
C ASP A 457 -3.29 -1.12 23.96
N GLU A 458 -2.97 -2.41 24.15
CA GLU A 458 -2.77 -3.37 23.07
C GLU A 458 -3.89 -3.27 22.02
N PRO A 459 -3.57 -3.15 20.72
CA PRO A 459 -4.59 -2.85 19.72
C PRO A 459 -5.54 -4.02 19.45
N VAL A 460 -5.10 -5.26 19.70
CA VAL A 460 -5.87 -6.50 19.59
C VAL A 460 -5.65 -7.28 20.87
N LEU A 461 -6.72 -7.76 21.50
CA LEU A 461 -6.63 -8.61 22.68
C LEU A 461 -6.95 -10.04 22.28
N THR A 462 -6.02 -10.96 22.52
CA THR A 462 -6.18 -12.40 22.28
C THR A 462 -6.35 -13.14 23.60
N GLN A 463 -7.37 -14.00 23.70
CA GLN A 463 -7.63 -14.82 24.89
C GLN A 463 -8.12 -16.21 24.50
N SER A 464 -7.88 -17.19 25.37
CA SER A 464 -8.47 -18.52 25.25
C SER A 464 -9.16 -18.96 26.54
N PHE A 465 -10.09 -19.91 26.40
CA PHE A 465 -10.78 -20.51 27.52
C PHE A 465 -11.11 -21.98 27.23
N LYS A 466 -10.75 -22.86 28.18
CA LYS A 466 -11.10 -24.29 28.10
C LYS A 466 -12.50 -24.49 28.65
N VAL A 467 -13.37 -25.01 27.79
CA VAL A 467 -14.77 -25.27 28.07
C VAL A 467 -14.97 -26.77 28.23
N ASN A 468 -15.35 -27.20 29.43
CA ASN A 468 -15.53 -28.63 29.78
C ASN A 468 -16.99 -29.08 29.76
N GLU A 469 -17.92 -28.17 29.49
CA GLU A 469 -19.38 -28.37 29.52
C GLU A 469 -20.08 -27.44 28.52
N LEU A 470 -21.33 -27.73 28.16
CA LEU A 470 -22.08 -26.90 27.21
C LEU A 470 -22.47 -25.56 27.83
N GLY A 471 -22.55 -24.53 26.99
CA GLY A 471 -22.89 -23.19 27.46
C GLY A 471 -22.59 -22.13 26.41
N LYS A 472 -22.32 -20.91 26.87
CA LYS A 472 -21.98 -19.79 25.99
C LYS A 472 -20.90 -18.89 26.57
N VAL A 473 -20.01 -18.43 25.70
CA VAL A 473 -19.05 -17.36 26.01
C VAL A 473 -19.68 -16.01 25.63
N LEU A 474 -19.64 -15.07 26.57
CA LEU A 474 -20.18 -13.73 26.44
C LEU A 474 -19.03 -12.72 26.42
N LEU A 475 -18.86 -12.03 25.30
CA LEU A 475 -17.91 -10.93 25.16
C LEU A 475 -18.66 -9.62 25.26
N THR A 476 -18.55 -8.91 26.39
CA THR A 476 -19.29 -7.66 26.62
C THR A 476 -18.38 -6.45 26.51
N VAL A 477 -18.76 -5.52 25.62
CA VAL A 477 -18.14 -4.19 25.47
C VAL A 477 -19.12 -3.12 25.93
N ASP A 478 -18.74 -2.37 26.95
CA ASP A 478 -19.46 -1.22 27.48
C ASP A 478 -18.83 0.08 26.98
N ASN A 479 -19.58 0.86 26.19
CA ASN A 479 -19.15 2.13 25.63
C ASN A 479 -19.71 3.30 26.45
N PRO A 480 -18.94 3.88 27.38
CA PRO A 480 -19.36 5.04 28.16
C PRO A 480 -19.30 6.37 27.37
N THR A 481 -18.81 6.36 26.14
CA THR A 481 -18.57 7.59 25.36
C THR A 481 -19.81 8.04 24.59
N SER A 482 -19.82 9.31 24.17
CA SER A 482 -20.85 9.89 23.30
C SER A 482 -20.70 9.50 21.82
N LYS A 483 -19.60 8.84 21.43
CA LYS A 483 -19.30 8.44 20.05
C LYS A 483 -19.57 6.95 19.86
N LYS A 484 -20.12 6.56 18.71
CA LYS A 484 -20.24 5.14 18.35
C LYS A 484 -18.84 4.53 18.26
N LYS A 485 -18.71 3.27 18.62
CA LYS A 485 -17.45 2.51 18.49
C LYS A 485 -17.70 1.31 17.57
N LYS A 486 -16.64 0.85 16.91
CA LYS A 486 -16.69 -0.35 16.05
C LYS A 486 -15.89 -1.45 16.72
N LEU A 487 -16.57 -2.51 17.13
CA LEU A 487 -16.04 -3.76 17.64
C LEU A 487 -15.73 -4.67 16.44
N VAL A 488 -14.54 -5.24 16.41
CA VAL A 488 -14.10 -6.28 15.49
C VAL A 488 -13.69 -7.48 16.33
N TYR A 489 -14.19 -8.66 15.99
CA TYR A 489 -13.81 -9.89 16.71
C TYR A 489 -13.82 -11.08 15.78
N ARG A 490 -13.04 -12.10 16.13
CA ARG A 490 -13.10 -13.45 15.54
C ARG A 490 -12.77 -14.47 16.60
N PHE A 491 -13.18 -15.72 16.38
CA PHE A 491 -12.90 -16.80 17.31
C PHE A 491 -12.71 -18.09 16.54
N ASN A 492 -11.97 -19.00 17.16
CA ASN A 492 -11.73 -20.34 16.66
C ASN A 492 -11.99 -21.35 17.79
N VAL A 493 -12.52 -22.51 17.44
CA VAL A 493 -12.88 -23.56 18.40
C VAL A 493 -11.96 -24.74 18.15
N LYS A 494 -11.10 -25.05 19.12
CA LYS A 494 -10.17 -26.17 19.05
C LYS A 494 -10.74 -27.35 19.84
N PRO A 495 -10.77 -28.56 19.27
CA PRO A 495 -11.17 -29.75 20.02
C PRO A 495 -10.20 -30.01 21.18
N LEU A 496 -10.73 -30.49 22.31
CA LEU A 496 -9.95 -30.85 23.50
C LEU A 496 -9.44 -32.29 23.48
#